data_AF-A0A9E3R910-F1
#
_entry.id   AF-A0A9E3R910-F1
#
_cell.length_a   1.000
_cell.length_b   1.000
_cell.length_c   1.000
_cell.angle_alpha   90.00
_cell.angle_beta   90.00
_cell.angle_gamma   90.00
#
_symmetry.space_group_name_H-M   'P 1'
#
loop_
_entity.id
_entity.type
_entity.pdbx_description
1 polymer ?
#
loop_
_entity_poly.entity_id
_entity_poly.type
_entity_poly.pdbx_seq_one_letter_code
_entity_poly.pdbx_strand_id
1 'polypeptide(L)'
;MTRLLALAVVVAVLPAAHARSKSKDPEREAEKAANKHDAEGDVVLNGVKTHVRWTDGDSFNIREGEFKGHGTRLQGYNTLEAFGPVHRWGSWTPVELYELAKSASKVAAAKVWTCTASGEQDHYHRLLVTCPDLAVEMAATGTAMAYAVDGAKLLPGTLEAQAAAMKAGKGMWAKGAVKGVVTSVHSADEDDAKDGKAYNRVVDTRTGAALGREHTKKYATCEEVCETTDGDTACMVYVPFKLRYHHQPDCLRSGPRPPAP
;
A
#
# COMPACT_ATOMS: atom_id res chain seq x y z
N MET A 1 -26.91 -88.84 7.79
CA MET A 1 -27.66 -88.19 6.69
C MET A 1 -27.42 -86.69 6.76
N THR A 2 -26.58 -86.24 5.83
CA THR A 2 -26.41 -84.89 5.25
C THR A 2 -27.16 -83.73 5.88
N ARG A 3 -26.44 -82.74 6.43
CA ARG A 3 -26.89 -81.33 6.44
C ARG A 3 -25.73 -80.40 6.10
N LEU A 4 -25.94 -79.65 5.02
CA LEU A 4 -25.06 -78.63 4.44
C LEU A 4 -24.76 -77.50 5.44
N LEU A 5 -23.50 -77.06 5.45
CA LEU A 5 -23.10 -75.74 5.92
C LEU A 5 -23.45 -74.68 4.85
N ALA A 6 -24.17 -73.63 5.25
CA ALA A 6 -24.30 -72.40 4.47
C ALA A 6 -23.35 -71.34 5.05
N LEU A 7 -22.39 -70.89 4.23
CA LEU A 7 -21.51 -69.75 4.51
C LEU A 7 -22.30 -68.46 4.25
N ALA A 8 -22.48 -67.62 5.28
CA ALA A 8 -22.97 -66.25 5.11
C ALA A 8 -21.77 -65.29 5.01
N VAL A 9 -21.58 -64.68 3.84
CA VAL A 9 -20.60 -63.61 3.63
C VAL A 9 -21.22 -62.29 4.07
N VAL A 10 -20.68 -61.70 5.13
CA VAL A 10 -21.02 -60.33 5.56
C VAL A 10 -20.12 -59.37 4.79
N VAL A 11 -20.69 -58.64 3.84
CA VAL A 11 -20.02 -57.53 3.15
C VAL A 11 -20.16 -56.27 4.01
N ALA A 12 -19.08 -55.88 4.69
CA ALA A 12 -19.00 -54.61 5.38
C ALA A 12 -18.76 -53.47 4.37
N VAL A 13 -19.77 -52.63 4.15
CA VAL A 13 -19.64 -51.40 3.36
C VAL A 13 -19.07 -50.31 4.26
N LEU A 14 -17.79 -49.96 4.06
CA LEU A 14 -17.17 -48.77 4.66
C LEU A 14 -17.62 -47.51 3.88
N PRO A 15 -18.09 -46.44 4.55
CA PRO A 15 -18.37 -45.19 3.87
C PRO A 15 -17.05 -44.47 3.58
N ALA A 16 -16.76 -44.27 2.29
CA ALA A 16 -15.64 -43.45 1.83
C ALA A 16 -15.89 -41.97 2.16
N ALA A 17 -15.31 -41.50 3.27
CA ALA A 17 -15.23 -40.09 3.61
C ALA A 17 -14.39 -39.35 2.55
N HIS A 18 -15.06 -38.68 1.61
CA HIS A 18 -14.41 -37.79 0.65
C HIS A 18 -14.04 -36.48 1.36
N ALA A 19 -12.83 -36.45 1.92
CA ALA A 19 -12.18 -35.20 2.31
C ALA A 19 -11.86 -34.39 1.04
N ARG A 20 -12.73 -33.44 0.69
CA ARG A 20 -12.46 -32.41 -0.34
C ARG A 20 -11.34 -31.49 0.15
N SER A 21 -10.10 -31.89 -0.10
CA SER A 21 -8.96 -30.97 -0.13
C SER A 21 -9.23 -29.94 -1.25
N LYS A 22 -9.40 -28.67 -0.89
CA LYS A 22 -9.37 -27.56 -1.87
C LYS A 22 -7.93 -27.47 -2.38
N SER A 23 -7.63 -28.10 -3.51
CA SER A 23 -6.36 -27.87 -4.21
C SER A 23 -6.31 -26.40 -4.61
N LYS A 24 -5.44 -25.64 -3.95
CA LYS A 24 -5.13 -24.27 -4.37
C LYS A 24 -4.39 -24.34 -5.68
N ASP A 25 -4.92 -23.66 -6.69
CA ASP A 25 -4.31 -23.52 -7.99
C ASP A 25 -2.89 -22.92 -7.82
N PRO A 26 -1.83 -23.67 -8.18
CA PRO A 26 -0.45 -23.23 -7.97
C PRO A 26 -0.09 -22.00 -8.79
N GLU A 27 -0.73 -21.78 -9.95
CA GLU A 27 -0.53 -20.58 -10.77
C GLU A 27 -1.11 -19.35 -10.08
N ARG A 28 -2.30 -19.50 -9.47
CA ARG A 28 -2.95 -18.45 -8.67
C ARG A 28 -2.20 -18.16 -7.36
N GLU A 29 -1.60 -19.15 -6.71
CA GLU A 29 -0.77 -18.92 -5.52
C GLU A 29 0.58 -18.29 -5.88
N ALA A 30 1.17 -18.64 -7.03
CA ALA A 30 2.37 -17.98 -7.56
C ALA A 30 2.10 -16.53 -7.96
N GLU A 31 0.97 -16.24 -8.63
CA GLU A 31 0.52 -14.89 -8.94
C GLU A 31 0.29 -14.07 -7.66
N LYS A 32 -0.31 -14.67 -6.64
CA LYS A 32 -0.55 -14.04 -5.34
C LYS A 32 0.75 -13.77 -4.58
N ALA A 33 1.73 -14.67 -4.68
CA ALA A 33 3.06 -14.47 -4.11
C ALA A 33 3.88 -13.42 -4.86
N ALA A 34 3.79 -13.38 -6.19
CA ALA A 34 4.46 -12.39 -7.04
C ALA A 34 3.88 -10.97 -6.84
N ASN A 35 2.61 -10.86 -6.45
CA ASN A 35 1.94 -9.59 -6.14
C ASN A 35 2.01 -9.19 -4.67
N LYS A 36 2.77 -9.91 -3.82
CA LYS A 36 2.99 -9.50 -2.44
C LYS A 36 3.88 -8.26 -2.37
N HIS A 37 3.36 -7.25 -1.71
CA HIS A 37 4.06 -6.04 -1.31
C HIS A 37 4.18 -5.94 0.21
N ASP A 38 3.87 -7.01 0.94
CA ASP A 38 4.07 -7.09 2.39
C ASP A 38 5.44 -7.66 2.75
N ALA A 39 5.93 -7.32 3.94
CA ALA A 39 7.16 -7.85 4.51
C ALA A 39 7.01 -8.02 6.03
N GLU A 40 7.64 -9.05 6.60
CA GLU A 40 7.70 -9.23 8.05
C GLU A 40 9.00 -8.59 8.57
N GLY A 41 8.94 -7.97 9.74
CA GLY A 41 10.10 -7.30 10.35
C GLY A 41 9.86 -6.99 11.82
N ASP A 42 10.77 -6.21 12.41
CA ASP A 42 10.70 -5.78 13.80
C ASP A 42 10.89 -4.27 13.90
N VAL A 43 10.26 -3.65 14.91
CA VAL A 43 10.52 -2.27 15.34
C VAL A 43 10.76 -2.24 16.83
N VAL A 44 11.42 -1.20 17.35
CA VAL A 44 11.43 -0.87 18.78
C VAL A 44 10.34 0.16 19.00
N LEU A 45 9.14 -0.28 19.36
CA LEU A 45 7.97 0.57 19.60
C LEU A 45 7.89 0.95 21.08
N ASN A 46 7.98 2.24 21.40
CA ASN A 46 7.97 2.75 22.78
C ASN A 46 9.02 2.06 23.68
N GLY A 47 10.19 1.73 23.12
CA GLY A 47 11.27 1.05 23.82
C GLY A 47 11.16 -0.48 23.86
N VAL A 48 10.11 -1.08 23.31
CA VAL A 48 9.88 -2.52 23.30
C VAL A 48 10.04 -3.08 21.89
N LYS A 49 10.91 -4.07 21.71
CA LYS A 49 11.02 -4.80 20.45
C LYS A 49 9.68 -5.47 20.15
N THR A 50 9.11 -5.17 18.98
CA THR A 50 7.77 -5.55 18.56
C THR A 50 7.80 -6.05 17.12
N HIS A 51 7.34 -7.28 16.92
CA HIS A 51 7.17 -7.89 15.61
C HIS A 51 6.00 -7.26 14.83
N VAL A 52 6.22 -6.98 13.55
CA VAL A 52 5.27 -6.28 12.68
C VAL A 52 5.23 -6.89 11.28
N ARG A 53 4.06 -6.80 10.64
CA ARG A 53 3.93 -7.00 9.19
C ARG A 53 3.79 -5.66 8.50
N TRP A 54 4.80 -5.22 7.78
CA TRP A 54 4.74 -4.11 6.83
C TRP A 54 3.70 -4.42 5.76
N THR A 55 2.65 -3.59 5.68
CA THR A 55 1.62 -3.72 4.64
C THR A 55 2.00 -2.95 3.39
N ASP A 56 2.80 -1.90 3.54
CA ASP A 56 3.46 -1.12 2.49
C ASP A 56 4.72 -0.48 3.12
N GLY A 57 5.23 0.63 2.58
CA GLY A 57 6.39 1.30 3.14
C GLY A 57 6.10 2.39 4.20
N ASP A 58 4.84 2.78 4.42
CA ASP A 58 4.44 3.78 5.43
C ASP A 58 3.37 3.28 6.42
N SER A 59 3.05 1.99 6.38
CA SER A 59 2.05 1.34 7.23
C SER A 59 2.47 -0.10 7.56
N PHE A 60 2.13 -0.55 8.77
CA PHE A 60 2.31 -1.93 9.20
C PHE A 60 1.23 -2.38 10.18
N ASN A 61 1.06 -3.69 10.32
CA ASN A 61 0.20 -4.30 11.33
C ASN A 61 1.04 -4.82 12.49
N ILE A 62 0.66 -4.45 13.70
CA ILE A 62 1.33 -4.87 14.93
C ILE A 62 0.92 -6.30 15.28
N ARG A 63 1.90 -7.20 15.44
CA ARG A 63 1.64 -8.64 15.68
C ARG A 63 1.65 -9.04 17.14
N GLU A 64 2.29 -8.25 17.99
CA GLU A 64 2.50 -8.53 19.41
C GLU A 64 2.52 -7.26 20.26
N GLY A 65 2.54 -7.43 21.58
CA GLY A 65 2.56 -6.32 22.54
C GLY A 65 1.20 -5.64 22.74
N GLU A 66 1.26 -4.47 23.39
CA GLU A 66 0.10 -3.67 23.83
C GLU A 66 -0.86 -3.32 22.68
N PHE A 67 -0.31 -2.96 21.52
CA PHE A 67 -1.10 -2.52 20.36
C PHE A 67 -1.38 -3.65 19.37
N LYS A 68 -1.25 -4.92 19.76
CA LYS A 68 -1.49 -6.08 18.89
C LYS A 68 -2.81 -5.96 18.12
N GLY A 69 -2.74 -6.21 16.82
CA GLY A 69 -3.90 -6.19 15.91
C GLY A 69 -4.18 -4.84 15.26
N HIS A 70 -3.59 -3.75 15.74
CA HIS A 70 -3.73 -2.45 15.09
C HIS A 70 -2.92 -2.38 13.79
N GLY A 71 -3.53 -1.80 12.76
CA GLY A 71 -2.81 -1.22 11.63
C GLY A 71 -2.27 0.16 12.02
N THR A 72 -1.18 0.58 11.40
CA THR A 72 -0.52 1.86 11.69
C THR A 72 -0.55 2.80 10.50
N ARG A 73 -0.40 4.09 10.78
CA ARG A 73 -0.03 5.12 9.81
C ARG A 73 1.23 5.80 10.31
N LEU A 74 2.31 5.70 9.53
CA LEU A 74 3.54 6.39 9.84
C LEU A 74 3.43 7.87 9.53
N GLN A 75 3.90 8.68 10.47
CA GLN A 75 3.88 10.13 10.38
C GLN A 75 5.15 10.66 9.70
N GLY A 76 5.04 11.80 9.03
CA GLY A 76 6.17 12.57 8.50
C GLY A 76 6.68 12.16 7.12
N TYR A 77 6.26 11.02 6.59
CA TYR A 77 6.56 10.61 5.22
C TYR A 77 5.40 9.81 4.60
N ASN A 78 5.41 9.67 3.28
CA ASN A 78 4.45 8.88 2.52
C ASN A 78 5.17 8.15 1.39
N THR A 79 4.77 6.91 1.15
CA THR A 79 5.22 6.11 0.00
C THR A 79 4.25 6.23 -1.16
N LEU A 80 4.63 5.69 -2.32
CA LEU A 80 3.68 5.54 -3.42
C LEU A 80 2.67 4.45 -3.08
N GLU A 81 1.46 4.62 -3.61
CA GLU A 81 0.37 3.68 -3.38
C GLU A 81 0.68 2.30 -3.99
N ALA A 82 0.54 1.25 -3.17
CA ALA A 82 0.84 -0.13 -3.55
C ALA A 82 -0.40 -0.97 -3.90
N PHE A 83 -1.55 -0.33 -4.14
CA PHE A 83 -2.76 -1.03 -4.58
C PHE A 83 -2.87 -1.23 -6.10
N GLY A 84 -1.96 -0.65 -6.88
CA GLY A 84 -1.85 -0.87 -8.33
C GLY A 84 -1.02 0.20 -9.05
N PRO A 85 -0.87 0.10 -10.38
CA PRO A 85 -0.14 1.06 -11.22
C PRO A 85 -0.91 2.36 -11.44
N VAL A 86 -1.04 3.14 -10.38
CA VAL A 86 -1.85 4.36 -10.38
C VAL A 86 -1.06 5.64 -10.59
N HIS A 87 0.23 5.65 -10.27
CA HIS A 87 1.06 6.86 -10.30
C HIS A 87 1.73 7.07 -11.65
N ARG A 88 1.82 8.31 -12.15
CA ARG A 88 2.56 8.63 -13.36
C ARG A 88 3.10 10.06 -13.37
N TRP A 89 4.37 10.22 -13.75
CA TRP A 89 4.98 11.51 -14.09
C TRP A 89 6.27 11.31 -14.87
N GLY A 90 6.80 12.39 -15.46
CA GLY A 90 8.05 12.34 -16.20
C GLY A 90 8.04 11.25 -17.28
N SER A 91 9.11 10.44 -17.31
CA SER A 91 9.21 9.28 -18.21
C SER A 91 8.92 7.93 -17.52
N TRP A 92 8.38 7.96 -16.31
CA TRP A 92 7.92 6.74 -15.65
C TRP A 92 6.67 6.19 -16.32
N THR A 93 6.65 4.87 -16.48
CA THR A 93 5.38 4.16 -16.69
C THR A 93 4.70 3.88 -15.34
N PRO A 94 3.36 3.74 -15.31
CA PRO A 94 2.66 3.42 -14.07
C PRO A 94 3.09 2.10 -13.43
N VAL A 95 3.43 1.09 -14.23
CA VAL A 95 3.91 -0.21 -13.75
C VAL A 95 5.26 -0.08 -13.05
N GLU A 96 6.17 0.74 -13.57
CA GLU A 96 7.48 0.91 -12.95
C GLU A 96 7.42 1.61 -11.59
N LEU A 97 6.56 2.64 -11.46
CA LEU A 97 6.30 3.28 -10.18
C LEU A 97 5.60 2.33 -9.20
N TYR A 98 4.76 1.43 -9.71
CA TYR A 98 4.15 0.39 -8.91
C TYR A 98 5.16 -0.61 -8.36
N GLU A 99 6.13 -1.06 -9.17
CA GLU A 99 7.21 -1.93 -8.68
C GLU A 99 8.02 -1.27 -7.55
N LEU A 100 8.28 0.04 -7.67
CA LEU A 100 8.91 0.81 -6.59
C LEU A 100 8.02 0.82 -5.33
N ALA A 101 6.73 1.12 -5.47
CA ALA A 101 5.77 1.10 -4.36
C ALA A 101 5.76 -0.26 -3.65
N LYS A 102 5.70 -1.37 -4.39
CA LYS A 102 5.73 -2.72 -3.84
C LYS A 102 7.02 -3.05 -3.09
N SER A 103 8.13 -2.45 -3.50
CA SER A 103 9.43 -2.70 -2.86
C SER A 103 9.62 -1.95 -1.53
N ALA A 104 8.79 -0.94 -1.26
CA ALA A 104 8.99 -0.04 -0.12
C ALA A 104 8.90 -0.75 1.23
N SER A 105 8.00 -1.73 1.38
CA SER A 105 7.90 -2.55 2.60
C SER A 105 9.17 -3.35 2.90
N LYS A 106 9.89 -3.80 1.86
CA LYS A 106 11.16 -4.53 2.03
C LYS A 106 12.26 -3.60 2.53
N VAL A 107 12.27 -2.34 2.09
CA VAL A 107 13.19 -1.32 2.62
C VAL A 107 12.88 -1.06 4.09
N ALA A 108 11.61 -0.87 4.44
CA ALA A 108 11.19 -0.67 5.82
C ALA A 108 11.51 -1.89 6.71
N ALA A 109 11.34 -3.12 6.20
CA ALA A 109 11.63 -4.35 6.93
C ALA A 109 13.13 -4.71 7.04
N ALA A 110 14.00 -4.06 6.26
CA ALA A 110 15.41 -4.44 6.18
C ALA A 110 16.22 -4.17 7.46
N LYS A 111 15.71 -3.32 8.35
CA LYS A 111 16.35 -2.93 9.61
C LYS A 111 15.29 -2.83 10.72
N VAL A 112 15.77 -2.76 11.96
CA VAL A 112 14.92 -2.48 13.12
C VAL A 112 14.98 -0.99 13.42
N TRP A 113 13.81 -0.36 13.49
CA TRP A 113 13.69 1.10 13.67
C TRP A 113 13.14 1.45 15.04
N THR A 114 13.64 2.53 15.63
CA THR A 114 13.08 3.09 16.86
C THR A 114 11.86 3.93 16.50
N CYS A 115 10.74 3.60 17.13
CA CYS A 115 9.43 4.19 16.86
C CYS A 115 8.71 4.57 18.15
N THR A 116 7.84 5.55 18.07
CA THR A 116 6.96 5.98 19.17
C THR A 116 5.50 6.01 18.73
N ALA A 117 4.61 5.73 19.67
CA ALA A 117 3.16 5.83 19.49
C ALA A 117 2.52 6.37 20.78
N SER A 118 1.63 7.36 20.64
CA SER A 118 0.88 7.96 21.76
C SER A 118 -0.44 7.25 22.06
N GLY A 119 -0.86 6.30 21.21
CA GLY A 119 -2.18 5.68 21.26
C GLY A 119 -3.23 6.38 20.38
N GLU A 120 -2.91 7.55 19.83
CA GLU A 120 -3.79 8.30 18.92
C GLU A 120 -4.04 7.54 17.62
N GLN A 121 -5.24 7.71 17.05
CA GLN A 121 -5.66 7.05 15.82
C GLN A 121 -6.13 8.06 14.78
N ASP A 122 -5.95 7.73 13.51
CA ASP A 122 -6.57 8.47 12.41
C ASP A 122 -8.06 8.11 12.23
N HIS A 123 -8.72 8.74 11.26
CA HIS A 123 -10.13 8.50 10.96
C HIS A 123 -10.42 7.10 10.40
N TYR A 124 -9.38 6.36 9.98
CA TYR A 124 -9.46 4.96 9.58
C TYR A 124 -9.12 4.00 10.73
N HIS A 125 -9.05 4.49 11.97
CA HIS A 125 -8.68 3.72 13.17
C HIS A 125 -7.27 3.12 13.12
N ARG A 126 -6.37 3.70 12.32
CA ARG A 126 -4.96 3.31 12.31
C ARG A 126 -4.21 4.05 13.41
N LEU A 127 -3.40 3.32 14.16
CA LEU A 127 -2.53 3.90 15.18
C LEU A 127 -1.49 4.82 14.54
N LEU A 128 -1.36 6.03 15.06
CA LEU A 128 -0.35 6.99 14.63
C LEU A 128 1.00 6.63 15.24
N VAL A 129 1.98 6.40 14.37
CA VAL A 129 3.35 5.99 14.77
C VAL A 129 4.37 6.94 14.14
N THR A 130 5.40 7.30 14.89
CA THR A 130 6.53 8.08 14.39
C THR A 130 7.81 7.25 14.44
N CYS A 131 8.51 7.10 13.32
CA CYS A 131 9.81 6.44 13.21
C CYS A 131 10.81 7.36 12.48
N PRO A 132 11.53 8.27 13.18
CA PRO A 132 12.30 9.33 12.55
C PRO A 132 13.40 8.83 11.60
N ASP A 133 14.21 7.86 12.05
CA ASP A 133 15.33 7.36 11.24
C ASP A 133 14.85 6.58 10.01
N LEU A 134 13.71 5.90 10.12
CA LEU A 134 13.07 5.25 8.98
C LEU A 134 12.60 6.28 7.95
N ALA A 135 11.99 7.38 8.37
CA ALA A 135 11.56 8.45 7.46
C ALA A 135 12.75 9.00 6.64
N VAL A 136 13.89 9.20 7.30
CA VAL A 136 15.13 9.63 6.65
C VAL A 136 15.65 8.58 5.65
N GLU A 137 15.68 7.30 6.02
CA GLU A 137 16.11 6.22 5.12
C GLU A 137 15.21 6.11 3.87
N MET A 138 13.89 6.13 4.08
CA MET A 138 12.92 6.00 2.99
C MET A 138 13.01 7.20 2.03
N ALA A 139 13.21 8.41 2.56
CA ALA A 139 13.48 9.60 1.76
C ALA A 139 14.83 9.50 1.01
N ALA A 140 15.90 9.08 1.69
CA ALA A 140 17.26 8.99 1.13
C ALA A 140 17.40 7.94 0.02
N THR A 141 16.60 6.87 0.09
CA THR A 141 16.53 5.83 -0.95
C THR A 141 15.56 6.17 -2.08
N GLY A 142 14.75 7.22 -1.91
CA GLY A 142 13.74 7.65 -2.89
C GLY A 142 12.52 6.72 -2.94
N THR A 143 12.26 5.96 -1.87
CA THR A 143 11.05 5.11 -1.75
C THR A 143 9.91 5.83 -1.04
N ALA A 144 10.20 6.93 -0.34
CA ALA A 144 9.21 7.84 0.23
C ALA A 144 9.49 9.30 -0.08
N MET A 145 8.47 10.12 0.16
CA MET A 145 8.56 11.57 0.21
C MET A 145 8.20 12.09 1.60
N ALA A 146 8.82 13.20 2.01
CA ALA A 146 8.42 14.00 3.16
C ALA A 146 6.94 14.37 3.05
N TYR A 147 6.20 14.21 4.15
CA TYR A 147 4.75 14.31 4.13
C TYR A 147 4.22 14.95 5.41
N ALA A 148 3.74 16.18 5.28
CA ALA A 148 3.14 16.98 6.33
C ALA A 148 1.72 17.40 5.93
N VAL A 149 0.72 16.76 6.52
CA VAL A 149 -0.70 17.10 6.33
C VAL A 149 -1.06 18.30 7.19
N ASP A 150 -1.77 19.27 6.62
CA ASP A 150 -2.47 20.35 7.31
C ASP A 150 -1.57 21.12 8.31
N GLY A 151 -0.33 21.41 7.90
CA GLY A 151 0.63 22.18 8.68
C GLY A 151 1.38 21.37 9.76
N ALA A 152 1.25 20.04 9.75
CA ALA A 152 2.07 19.18 10.58
C ALA A 152 3.57 19.44 10.38
N LYS A 153 4.36 19.25 11.44
CA LYS A 153 5.81 19.39 11.35
C LYS A 153 6.41 18.19 10.63
N LEU A 154 7.34 18.44 9.72
CA LEU A 154 8.16 17.39 9.15
C LEU A 154 9.10 16.79 10.21
N LEU A 155 9.41 15.51 10.04
CA LEU A 155 10.44 14.86 10.85
C LEU A 155 11.83 15.38 10.43
N PRO A 156 12.69 15.73 11.39
CA PRO A 156 14.02 16.29 11.10
C PRO A 156 14.82 15.42 10.13
N GLY A 157 15.52 16.04 9.18
CA GLY A 157 16.38 15.36 8.21
C GLY A 157 15.66 14.74 7.02
N THR A 158 14.32 14.59 7.06
CA THR A 158 13.55 13.93 6.01
C THR A 158 13.56 14.72 4.70
N LEU A 159 13.40 16.05 4.78
CA LEU A 159 13.37 16.91 3.60
C LEU A 159 14.75 17.04 2.95
N GLU A 160 15.80 17.13 3.75
CA GLU A 160 17.18 17.16 3.29
C GLU A 160 17.57 15.85 2.59
N ALA A 161 17.18 14.71 3.18
CA ALA A 161 17.38 13.39 2.59
C ALA A 161 16.62 13.24 1.25
N GLN A 162 15.37 13.70 1.20
CA GLN A 162 14.60 13.74 -0.05
C GLN A 162 15.28 14.60 -1.10
N ALA A 163 15.69 15.83 -0.77
CA ALA A 163 16.36 16.72 -1.72
C ALA A 163 17.65 16.10 -2.28
N ALA A 164 18.42 15.41 -1.44
CA ALA A 164 19.59 14.67 -1.88
C ALA A 164 19.24 13.50 -2.82
N ALA A 165 18.18 12.73 -2.50
CA ALA A 165 17.71 11.63 -3.35
C ALA A 165 17.17 12.12 -4.71
N MET A 166 16.44 13.25 -4.73
CA MET A 166 15.97 13.90 -5.94
C MET A 166 17.14 14.35 -6.82
N LYS A 167 18.14 15.03 -6.24
CA LYS A 167 19.34 15.46 -6.97
C LYS A 167 20.13 14.28 -7.55
N ALA A 168 20.18 13.16 -6.82
CA ALA A 168 20.87 11.95 -7.24
C ALA A 168 20.02 11.05 -8.16
N GLY A 169 18.77 11.39 -8.45
CA GLY A 169 17.88 10.56 -9.27
C GLY A 169 17.63 9.17 -8.65
N LYS A 170 17.42 9.08 -7.34
CA LYS A 170 17.17 7.80 -6.66
C LYS A 170 15.69 7.44 -6.61
N GLY A 171 15.40 6.14 -6.64
CA GLY A 171 14.05 5.60 -6.44
C GLY A 171 13.05 6.26 -7.38
N MET A 172 11.95 6.77 -6.84
CA MET A 172 10.87 7.41 -7.60
C MET A 172 11.33 8.68 -8.37
N TRP A 173 12.50 9.24 -8.06
CA TRP A 173 13.04 10.43 -8.70
C TRP A 173 13.89 10.13 -9.94
N ALA A 174 14.21 8.86 -10.21
CA ALA A 174 15.19 8.47 -11.23
C ALA A 174 14.82 8.85 -12.67
N LYS A 175 13.53 8.99 -12.98
CA LYS A 175 13.02 9.31 -14.33
C LYS A 175 12.31 10.66 -14.43
N GLY A 176 12.67 11.56 -13.52
CA GLY A 176 12.15 12.93 -13.45
C GLY A 176 11.60 13.22 -12.07
N ALA A 177 12.24 14.12 -11.33
CA ALA A 177 11.67 14.69 -10.12
C ALA A 177 10.63 15.76 -10.49
N VAL A 178 9.50 15.77 -9.78
CA VAL A 178 8.42 16.74 -9.97
C VAL A 178 8.24 17.57 -8.70
N LYS A 179 7.81 18.82 -8.84
CA LYS A 179 7.51 19.73 -7.71
C LYS A 179 6.23 19.36 -6.96
N GLY A 180 5.35 18.57 -7.57
CA GLY A 180 4.11 18.10 -6.96
C GLY A 180 3.88 16.62 -7.23
N VAL A 181 3.64 15.83 -6.18
CA VAL A 181 3.22 14.42 -6.30
C VAL A 181 1.78 14.29 -5.82
N VAL A 182 0.90 13.74 -6.66
CA VAL A 182 -0.48 13.41 -6.26
C VAL A 182 -0.43 12.17 -5.37
N THR A 183 -0.89 12.28 -4.12
CA THR A 183 -0.87 11.17 -3.15
C THR A 183 -2.26 10.62 -2.84
N SER A 184 -3.31 11.41 -3.06
CA SER A 184 -4.68 10.90 -3.08
C SER A 184 -5.54 11.68 -4.06
N VAL A 185 -6.55 10.99 -4.59
CA VAL A 185 -7.59 11.57 -5.45
C VAL A 185 -8.95 11.17 -4.89
N HIS A 186 -9.83 12.16 -4.74
CA HIS A 186 -11.17 11.97 -4.19
C HIS A 186 -12.19 12.54 -5.14
N SER A 187 -13.28 11.82 -5.38
CA SER A 187 -14.33 12.25 -6.31
C SER A 187 -15.49 12.92 -5.58
N ALA A 188 -16.12 13.91 -6.21
CA ALA A 188 -17.25 14.66 -5.61
C ALA A 188 -18.52 13.83 -5.40
N ASP A 189 -18.55 12.57 -5.86
CA ASP A 189 -19.61 11.59 -5.64
C ASP A 189 -19.22 10.44 -4.71
N GLU A 190 -18.08 10.54 -4.01
CA GLU A 190 -17.76 9.62 -2.90
C GLU A 190 -18.69 9.86 -1.70
N ASP A 191 -18.96 8.81 -0.91
CA ASP A 191 -19.91 8.84 0.21
C ASP A 191 -19.51 9.82 1.33
N ASP A 192 -18.22 10.17 1.41
CA ASP A 192 -17.63 11.11 2.35
C ASP A 192 -17.50 12.55 1.80
N ALA A 193 -17.87 12.77 0.53
CA ALA A 193 -17.90 14.09 -0.08
C ALA A 193 -18.94 14.98 0.61
N LYS A 194 -18.50 16.05 1.25
CA LYS A 194 -19.38 17.03 1.90
C LYS A 194 -19.83 18.07 0.88
N ASP A 195 -21.13 18.25 0.75
CA ASP A 195 -21.75 19.27 -0.13
C ASP A 195 -21.29 19.18 -1.60
N GLY A 196 -20.98 17.97 -2.09
CA GLY A 196 -20.47 17.75 -3.45
C GLY A 196 -19.07 18.34 -3.68
N LYS A 197 -18.31 18.59 -2.61
CA LYS A 197 -16.90 18.99 -2.66
C LYS A 197 -16.02 17.80 -2.31
N ALA A 198 -14.94 17.67 -3.07
CA ALA A 198 -13.85 16.72 -2.84
C ALA A 198 -12.51 17.44 -2.97
N TYR A 199 -11.42 16.73 -2.74
CA TYR A 199 -10.08 17.29 -2.93
C TYR A 199 -9.11 16.23 -3.45
N ASN A 200 -8.16 16.65 -4.28
CA ASN A 200 -6.96 15.85 -4.54
C ASN A 200 -5.87 16.27 -3.57
N ARG A 201 -5.11 15.35 -3.00
CA ARG A 201 -3.96 15.70 -2.17
C ARG A 201 -2.69 15.71 -3.00
N VAL A 202 -1.98 16.82 -2.94
CA VAL A 202 -0.69 17.02 -3.63
C VAL A 202 0.38 17.39 -2.63
N VAL A 203 1.48 16.64 -2.64
CA VAL A 203 2.68 16.92 -1.85
C VAL A 203 3.58 17.85 -2.66
N ASP A 204 3.89 19.02 -2.12
CA ASP A 204 4.97 19.86 -2.65
C ASP A 204 6.32 19.25 -2.25
N THR A 205 7.08 18.77 -3.22
CA THR A 205 8.34 18.03 -2.97
C THR A 205 9.49 18.94 -2.52
N ARG A 206 9.29 20.26 -2.52
CA ARG A 206 10.29 21.21 -2.00
C ARG A 206 10.11 21.46 -0.51
N THR A 207 8.90 21.26 0.00
CA THR A 207 8.53 21.60 1.38
C THR A 207 7.98 20.43 2.18
N GLY A 208 7.60 19.33 1.52
CA GLY A 208 6.89 18.19 2.12
C GLY A 208 5.44 18.49 2.51
N ALA A 209 4.92 19.69 2.22
CA ALA A 209 3.55 20.06 2.55
C ALA A 209 2.57 19.29 1.66
N ALA A 210 1.66 18.53 2.28
CA ALA A 210 0.62 17.77 1.62
C ALA A 210 -0.69 18.55 1.65
N LEU A 211 -1.00 19.27 0.58
CA LEU A 211 -2.13 20.20 0.51
C LEU A 211 -3.30 19.60 -0.26
N GLY A 212 -4.51 19.79 0.27
CA GLY A 212 -5.75 19.49 -0.45
C GLY A 212 -6.01 20.54 -1.54
N ARG A 213 -6.33 20.08 -2.75
CA ARG A 213 -6.80 20.88 -3.88
C ARG A 213 -8.27 20.62 -4.08
N GLU A 214 -9.10 21.49 -3.52
CA GLU A 214 -10.55 21.33 -3.57
C GLU A 214 -11.10 21.42 -4.99
N HIS A 215 -12.12 20.62 -5.28
CA HIS A 215 -12.86 20.65 -6.53
C HIS A 215 -14.27 20.05 -6.36
N THR A 216 -15.09 20.19 -7.41
CA THR A 216 -16.43 19.59 -7.53
C THR A 216 -16.51 18.53 -8.63
N LYS A 217 -15.36 18.15 -9.21
CA LYS A 217 -15.28 17.15 -10.27
C LYS A 217 -15.68 15.76 -9.77
N LYS A 218 -16.39 15.02 -10.62
CA LYS A 218 -16.65 13.59 -10.46
C LYS A 218 -15.71 12.82 -11.39
N TYR A 219 -15.08 11.79 -10.88
CA TYR A 219 -14.15 10.95 -11.63
C TYR A 219 -14.77 9.60 -11.94
N ALA A 220 -14.60 9.14 -13.17
CA ALA A 220 -14.94 7.76 -13.53
C ALA A 220 -13.92 6.79 -12.91
N THR A 221 -14.34 5.59 -12.53
CA THR A 221 -13.39 4.55 -12.11
C THR A 221 -12.37 4.30 -13.23
N CYS A 222 -11.08 4.24 -12.86
CA CYS A 222 -9.94 4.17 -13.78
C CYS A 222 -9.65 5.44 -14.58
N GLU A 223 -10.23 6.59 -14.21
CA GLU A 223 -9.85 7.88 -14.78
C GLU A 223 -8.48 8.31 -14.26
N GLU A 224 -7.62 8.80 -15.16
CA GLU A 224 -6.33 9.38 -14.78
C GLU A 224 -6.52 10.86 -14.42
N VAL A 225 -6.24 11.19 -13.16
CA VAL A 225 -6.42 12.55 -12.62
C VAL A 225 -5.04 13.18 -12.45
N CYS A 226 -4.81 14.30 -13.13
CA CYS A 226 -3.53 14.99 -13.14
C CYS A 226 -3.59 16.34 -12.42
N GLU A 227 -2.53 16.65 -11.71
CA GLU A 227 -2.32 17.94 -11.04
C GLU A 227 -1.00 18.54 -11.49
N THR A 228 -1.00 19.85 -11.75
CA THR A 228 0.19 20.60 -12.15
C THR A 228 0.69 21.44 -10.98
N THR A 229 2.00 21.39 -10.72
CA THR A 229 2.69 22.23 -9.74
C THR A 229 3.88 22.89 -10.43
N ASP A 230 3.82 24.20 -10.60
CA ASP A 230 4.91 25.01 -11.17
C ASP A 230 5.47 24.44 -12.48
N GLY A 231 4.57 24.04 -13.38
CA GLY A 231 4.87 23.49 -14.70
C GLY A 231 5.07 21.98 -14.76
N ASP A 232 5.28 21.31 -13.61
CA ASP A 232 5.43 19.85 -13.57
C ASP A 232 4.07 19.20 -13.38
N THR A 233 3.81 18.09 -14.06
CA THR A 233 2.53 17.36 -13.94
C THR A 233 2.78 15.96 -13.39
N ALA A 234 2.00 15.60 -12.37
CA ALA A 234 1.90 14.24 -11.85
C ALA A 234 0.43 13.81 -11.86
N CYS A 235 0.21 12.53 -12.14
CA CYS A 235 -1.11 11.96 -12.27
C CYS A 235 -1.27 10.74 -11.35
N MET A 236 -2.51 10.53 -10.92
CA MET A 236 -2.94 9.36 -10.18
C MET A 236 -4.25 8.83 -10.76
N VAL A 237 -4.35 7.51 -10.97
CA VAL A 237 -5.59 6.87 -11.39
C VAL A 237 -6.57 6.82 -10.23
N TYR A 238 -7.77 7.37 -10.45
CA TYR A 238 -8.87 7.30 -9.50
C TYR A 238 -9.51 5.91 -9.50
N VAL A 239 -9.57 5.32 -8.31
CA VAL A 239 -10.34 4.11 -8.02
C VAL A 239 -11.07 4.32 -6.68
N PRO A 240 -12.40 4.11 -6.61
CA PRO A 240 -13.13 4.21 -5.35
C PRO A 240 -12.53 3.30 -4.29
N PHE A 241 -12.42 3.78 -3.04
CA PHE A 241 -11.74 3.05 -1.96
C PHE A 241 -12.19 1.58 -1.82
N LYS A 242 -13.51 1.34 -1.90
CA LYS A 242 -14.12 -0.01 -1.80
C LYS A 242 -13.64 -1.01 -2.86
N LEU A 243 -13.06 -0.52 -3.97
CA LEU A 243 -12.56 -1.34 -5.07
C LEU A 243 -11.04 -1.50 -5.09
N ARG A 244 -10.29 -0.74 -4.26
CA ARG A 244 -8.81 -0.73 -4.32
C ARG A 244 -8.17 -2.03 -3.87
N TYR A 245 -8.79 -2.73 -2.91
CA TYR A 245 -8.23 -3.94 -2.29
C TYR A 245 -9.08 -5.19 -2.52
N HIS A 246 -10.34 -5.01 -2.91
CA HIS A 246 -11.30 -6.07 -3.19
C HIS A 246 -12.03 -5.76 -4.49
N HIS A 247 -12.27 -6.77 -5.33
CA HIS A 247 -12.94 -6.59 -6.63
C HIS A 247 -12.26 -5.52 -7.50
N GLN A 248 -10.92 -5.55 -7.56
CA GLN A 248 -10.12 -4.57 -8.28
C GLN A 248 -10.50 -4.45 -9.76
N PRO A 249 -10.68 -3.22 -10.28
CA PRO A 249 -10.90 -3.00 -11.70
C PRO A 249 -9.64 -3.31 -12.52
N ASP A 250 -9.82 -3.51 -13.83
CA ASP A 250 -8.76 -3.93 -14.73
C ASP A 250 -7.56 -2.96 -14.77
N CYS A 251 -7.79 -1.65 -14.55
CA CYS A 251 -6.70 -0.66 -14.51
C CYS A 251 -5.71 -0.84 -13.35
N LEU A 252 -6.08 -1.61 -12.32
CA LEU A 252 -5.15 -1.94 -11.23
C LEU A 252 -4.33 -3.21 -11.49
N ARG A 253 -4.62 -3.95 -12.57
CA ARG A 253 -3.90 -5.19 -12.89
C ARG A 253 -2.59 -4.85 -13.60
N SER A 254 -1.49 -5.40 -13.10
CA SER A 254 -0.13 -5.23 -13.64
C SER A 254 0.21 -6.15 -14.83
N GLY A 255 -0.78 -6.83 -15.43
CA GLY A 255 -0.60 -7.78 -16.52
C GLY A 255 -1.08 -7.28 -17.88
N PRO A 256 -0.58 -7.85 -19.00
CA PRO A 256 -1.11 -7.56 -20.32
C PRO A 256 -2.61 -7.90 -20.37
N ARG A 257 -3.41 -7.00 -20.95
CA ARG A 257 -4.82 -7.23 -21.22
C ARG A 257 -4.93 -8.49 -22.10
N PRO A 258 -5.70 -9.53 -21.71
CA PRO A 258 -6.04 -10.56 -22.69
C PRO A 258 -6.75 -9.86 -23.87
N PRO A 259 -6.50 -10.30 -25.12
CA PRO A 259 -7.19 -9.72 -26.26
C PRO A 259 -8.70 -9.80 -26.04
N ALA A 260 -9.40 -8.71 -26.35
CA ALA A 260 -10.86 -8.70 -26.31
C ALA A 260 -11.41 -9.79 -27.26
N PRO A 261 -12.53 -10.47 -26.89
CA PRO A 261 -13.17 -11.45 -27.76
C PRO A 261 -13.64 -10.83 -29.09
#